data_AF-A0A534NFN7-F1
#
_entry.id   AF-A0A534NFN7-F1
#
_cell.length_a   1.000
_cell.length_b   1.000
_cell.length_c   1.000
_cell.angle_alpha   90.00
_cell.angle_beta   90.00
_cell.angle_gamma   90.00
#
_symmetry.space_group_name_H-M   'P 1'
#
loop_
_entity.id
_entity.type
_entity.pdbx_description
1 polymer ?
#
loop_
_entity_poly.entity_id
_entity_poly.type
_entity_poly.pdbx_seq_one_letter_code
_entity_poly.pdbx_strand_id
1 'polypeptide(L)'
;MDRNIGLEAVRLTEAAAMASARVMGRGDEKLADQAAVDAMRKAFNELNIRGTIVIGEGERDEAPMLYIGEKVGKGDSADPEVDIALDPLEGTTITATGGPNALSVIAMSDKGNLLNAPDTYMDKIAVGPSAKGAIDLNKSPSQNLRAIADRKG
;
A
#
# COMPACT_ATOMS: atom_id res chain seq x y z
N MET A 1 6.23 4.67 -27.27
CA MET A 1 5.40 3.50 -26.93
C MET A 1 5.19 3.62 -25.43
N ASP A 2 4.06 4.20 -25.01
CA ASP A 2 3.80 4.52 -23.60
C ASP A 2 3.79 3.24 -22.78
N ARG A 3 4.74 3.11 -21.84
CA ARG A 3 4.75 2.01 -20.88
C ARG A 3 3.61 2.22 -19.90
N ASN A 4 2.76 1.22 -19.75
CA ASN A 4 1.66 1.25 -18.80
C ASN A 4 2.22 1.03 -17.38
N ILE A 5 2.37 2.12 -16.62
CA ILE A 5 2.86 2.11 -15.22
C ILE A 5 2.04 1.12 -14.37
N GLY A 6 0.73 0.99 -14.62
CA GLY A 6 -0.12 0.03 -13.92
C GLY A 6 0.31 -1.43 -14.11
N LEU A 7 0.79 -1.81 -15.30
CA LEU A 7 1.34 -3.16 -15.53
C LEU A 7 2.73 -3.34 -14.93
N GLU A 8 3.53 -2.28 -14.86
CA GLU A 8 4.83 -2.34 -14.19
C GLU A 8 4.70 -2.44 -12.66
N ALA A 9 3.69 -1.78 -12.09
CA ALA A 9 3.40 -1.83 -10.65
C ALA A 9 3.03 -3.23 -10.15
N VAL A 10 2.45 -4.09 -10.99
CA VAL A 10 2.17 -5.50 -10.66
C VAL A 10 3.45 -6.23 -10.20
N ARG A 11 4.60 -5.92 -10.83
CA ARG A 11 5.87 -6.59 -10.51
C ARG A 11 6.38 -6.21 -9.12
N LEU A 12 6.00 -5.04 -8.60
CA LEU A 12 6.39 -4.58 -7.27
C LEU A 12 5.73 -5.46 -6.20
N THR A 13 4.41 -5.62 -6.29
CA THR A 13 3.65 -6.41 -5.32
C THR A 13 3.91 -7.91 -5.47
N GLU A 14 4.10 -8.42 -6.70
CA GLU A 14 4.53 -9.80 -6.92
C GLU A 14 5.89 -10.10 -6.28
N ALA A 15 6.88 -9.22 -6.48
CA ALA A 15 8.22 -9.41 -5.91
C ALA A 15 8.18 -9.45 -4.38
N ALA A 16 7.47 -8.52 -3.76
CA ALA A 16 7.31 -8.44 -2.31
C ALA A 16 6.56 -9.64 -1.74
N ALA A 17 5.38 -9.97 -2.30
CA ALA A 17 4.57 -11.10 -1.85
C ALA A 17 5.32 -12.44 -1.99
N MET A 18 6.05 -12.65 -3.09
CA MET A 18 6.86 -13.87 -3.25
C MET A 18 8.02 -13.94 -2.25
N ALA A 19 8.62 -12.80 -1.89
CA ALA A 19 9.73 -12.76 -0.94
C ALA A 19 9.27 -13.07 0.49
N SER A 20 8.21 -12.40 0.95
CA SER A 20 7.63 -12.65 2.29
C SER A 20 7.02 -14.04 2.42
N ALA A 21 6.37 -14.56 1.38
CA ALA A 21 5.77 -15.91 1.40
C ALA A 21 6.80 -17.04 1.64
N ARG A 22 8.08 -16.84 1.26
CA ARG A 22 9.15 -17.85 1.48
C ARG A 22 9.52 -18.03 2.95
N VAL A 23 9.18 -17.05 3.79
CA VAL A 23 9.44 -17.05 5.23
C VAL A 23 8.16 -17.12 6.07
N MET A 24 7.02 -17.34 5.41
CA MET A 24 5.72 -17.55 6.07
C MET A 24 5.78 -18.72 7.06
N GLY A 25 5.12 -18.57 8.21
CA GLY A 25 5.01 -19.62 9.23
C GLY A 25 6.28 -19.85 10.06
N ARG A 26 7.28 -18.97 9.95
CA ARG A 26 8.54 -19.07 10.71
C ARG A 26 8.52 -18.37 12.07
N GLY A 27 7.43 -17.67 12.40
CA GLY A 27 7.31 -16.91 13.66
C GLY A 27 8.20 -15.66 13.73
N ASP A 28 8.68 -15.15 12.59
CA ASP A 28 9.56 -13.98 12.52
C ASP A 28 8.94 -12.90 11.62
N GLU A 29 8.32 -11.92 12.26
CA GLU A 29 7.65 -10.78 11.61
C GLU A 29 8.64 -9.88 10.90
N LYS A 30 9.78 -9.60 11.55
CA LYS A 30 10.80 -8.69 11.02
C LYS A 30 11.47 -9.26 9.79
N LEU A 31 11.73 -10.56 9.79
CA LEU A 31 12.26 -11.24 8.61
C LEU A 31 11.27 -11.20 7.43
N ALA A 32 9.99 -11.44 7.69
CA ALA A 32 8.96 -11.40 6.66
C ALA A 32 8.81 -10.02 6.04
N ASP A 33 8.81 -9.00 6.89
CA ASP A 33 8.70 -7.60 6.50
C ASP A 33 9.92 -7.13 5.71
N GLN A 34 11.13 -7.34 6.24
CA GLN A 34 12.37 -6.99 5.55
C GLN A 34 12.48 -7.66 4.18
N ALA A 35 12.07 -8.93 4.06
CA ALA A 35 12.09 -9.63 2.77
C ALA A 35 11.16 -8.96 1.74
N ALA A 36 9.99 -8.46 2.16
CA ALA A 36 9.08 -7.73 1.29
C ALA A 36 9.61 -6.35 0.91
N VAL A 37 10.07 -5.56 1.90
CA VAL A 37 10.65 -4.22 1.72
C VAL A 37 11.82 -4.28 0.72
N ASP A 38 12.76 -5.20 0.92
CA ASP A 38 13.94 -5.35 0.05
C ASP A 38 13.54 -5.67 -1.39
N ALA A 39 12.62 -6.61 -1.56
CA ALA A 39 12.18 -7.07 -2.86
C ALA A 39 11.40 -5.96 -3.61
N MET A 40 10.48 -5.28 -2.93
CA MET A 40 9.75 -4.15 -3.50
C MET A 40 10.69 -3.01 -3.88
N ARG A 41 11.59 -2.62 -2.96
CA ARG A 41 12.53 -1.53 -3.17
C ARG A 41 13.44 -1.77 -4.36
N LYS A 42 13.92 -3.00 -4.52
CA LYS A 42 14.72 -3.41 -5.68
C LYS A 42 13.91 -3.37 -6.96
N ALA A 43 12.65 -3.84 -6.94
CA ALA A 43 11.79 -3.86 -8.11
C ALA A 43 11.47 -2.45 -8.63
N PHE A 44 11.43 -1.42 -7.76
CA PHE A 44 11.29 -0.02 -8.19
C PHE A 44 12.40 0.46 -9.13
N ASN A 45 13.62 -0.09 -9.05
CA ASN A 45 14.73 0.33 -9.91
C ASN A 45 14.51 0.02 -11.40
N GLU A 46 13.49 -0.78 -11.72
CA GLU A 46 13.15 -1.12 -13.10
C GLU A 46 12.10 -0.19 -13.72
N LEU A 47 11.39 0.59 -12.92
CA LEU A 47 10.30 1.45 -13.36
C LEU A 47 10.83 2.78 -13.92
N ASN A 48 10.27 3.20 -15.04
CA ASN A 48 10.56 4.50 -15.66
C ASN A 48 9.63 5.57 -15.06
N ILE A 49 9.88 5.95 -13.80
CA ILE A 49 9.12 6.96 -13.05
C ILE A 49 10.08 7.86 -12.26
N ARG A 50 9.63 9.08 -11.98
CA ARG A 50 10.17 9.93 -10.91
C ARG A 50 9.25 9.79 -9.69
N GLY A 51 9.35 8.65 -9.01
CA GLY A 51 8.50 8.28 -7.89
C GLY A 51 8.91 8.97 -6.58
N THR A 52 7.92 9.35 -5.77
CA THR A 52 8.12 9.79 -4.39
C THR A 52 7.24 8.96 -3.45
N ILE A 53 7.85 8.34 -2.45
CA ILE A 53 7.08 7.68 -1.38
C ILE A 53 6.44 8.76 -0.51
N VAL A 54 5.11 8.75 -0.41
CA VAL A 54 4.34 9.67 0.45
C VAL A 54 3.66 8.96 1.61
N ILE A 55 3.52 7.64 1.51
CA ILE A 55 3.15 6.73 2.61
C ILE A 55 4.04 5.50 2.45
N GLY A 56 4.78 5.11 3.49
CA GLY A 56 5.70 3.98 3.46
C GLY A 56 6.03 3.49 4.87
N GLU A 57 7.20 2.86 5.03
CA GLU A 57 7.62 2.13 6.25
C GLU A 57 7.83 3.03 7.49
N GLY A 58 7.85 4.35 7.30
CA GLY A 58 8.02 5.33 8.36
C GLY A 58 8.81 6.55 7.92
N GLU A 59 9.21 7.36 8.90
CA GLU A 59 10.11 8.47 8.67
C GLU A 59 11.53 7.99 8.34
N ARG A 60 12.33 8.83 7.67
CA ARG A 60 13.69 8.46 7.23
C ARG A 60 14.61 7.99 8.37
N ASP A 61 14.43 8.52 9.56
CA ASP A 61 15.24 8.16 10.73
C ASP A 61 14.82 6.81 11.34
N GLU A 62 13.64 6.30 10.98
CA GLU A 62 13.03 5.09 11.52
C GLU A 62 13.07 3.93 10.51
N ALA A 63 13.02 4.24 9.21
CA ALA A 63 13.03 3.27 8.11
C ALA A 63 14.21 3.47 7.15
N PRO A 64 15.10 2.48 6.95
CA PRO A 64 16.26 2.61 6.08
C PRO A 64 15.92 2.62 4.58
N MET A 65 14.77 2.07 4.20
CA MET A 65 14.25 1.98 2.82
C MET A 65 12.74 2.20 2.83
N LEU A 66 12.21 2.65 1.70
CA LEU A 66 10.79 2.97 1.48
C LEU A 66 10.23 3.96 2.52
N TYR A 67 11.08 4.85 3.01
CA TYR A 67 10.70 5.91 3.95
C TYR A 67 9.96 7.06 3.24
N ILE A 68 9.20 7.84 4.01
CA ILE A 68 8.46 9.00 3.51
C ILE A 68 9.44 10.02 2.91
N GLY A 69 9.22 10.37 1.64
CA GLY A 69 10.05 11.27 0.85
C GLY A 69 11.11 10.58 0.00
N GLU A 70 11.31 9.26 0.11
CA GLU A 70 12.27 8.53 -0.71
C GLU A 70 11.95 8.67 -2.20
N LYS A 71 13.01 8.85 -3.02
CA LYS A 71 12.92 8.84 -4.48
C LYS A 71 13.17 7.44 -5.04
N VAL A 72 12.24 6.97 -5.87
CA VAL A 72 12.25 5.62 -6.46
C VAL A 72 11.96 5.68 -7.95
N GLY A 73 12.33 4.61 -8.68
CA GLY A 73 12.34 4.61 -10.15
C GLY A 73 13.69 4.98 -10.74
N LYS A 74 13.83 4.83 -12.06
CA LYS A 74 15.02 5.24 -12.83
C LYS A 74 15.22 6.75 -12.83
N GLY A 75 14.12 7.49 -12.82
CA GLY A 75 14.12 8.93 -12.60
C GLY A 75 14.65 9.76 -13.77
N ASP A 76 14.48 9.31 -15.02
CA ASP A 76 14.85 10.11 -16.18
C ASP A 76 14.03 11.41 -16.20
N SER A 77 14.61 12.50 -16.72
CA SER A 77 13.93 13.81 -16.72
C SER A 77 12.60 13.84 -17.48
N ALA A 78 12.43 12.92 -18.44
CA ALA A 78 11.20 12.74 -19.21
C ALA A 78 10.18 11.80 -18.53
N ASP A 79 10.56 11.11 -17.45
CA ASP A 79 9.68 10.19 -16.75
C ASP A 79 8.59 10.94 -15.95
N PRO A 80 7.39 10.35 -15.83
CA PRO A 80 6.29 10.94 -15.08
C PRO A 80 6.60 11.04 -13.59
N GLU A 81 6.17 12.13 -12.96
CA GLU A 81 6.20 12.30 -11.50
C GLU A 81 4.99 11.62 -10.87
N VAL A 82 5.25 10.75 -9.90
CA VAL A 82 4.21 9.91 -9.29
C VAL A 82 4.41 9.87 -7.78
N ASP A 83 3.34 10.12 -7.03
CA ASP A 83 3.31 9.87 -5.60
C ASP A 83 2.87 8.43 -5.34
N ILE A 84 3.51 7.80 -4.36
CA ILE A 84 3.39 6.38 -4.09
C ILE A 84 3.03 6.20 -2.61
N ALA A 85 1.95 5.46 -2.37
CA ALA A 85 1.64 4.87 -1.08
C ALA A 85 1.83 3.37 -1.18
N LEU A 86 2.55 2.77 -0.25
CA LEU A 86 2.86 1.34 -0.27
C LEU A 86 2.73 0.72 1.11
N ASP A 87 2.53 -0.59 1.08
CA ASP A 87 2.68 -1.48 2.20
C ASP A 87 3.26 -2.80 1.64
N PRO A 88 4.59 -3.00 1.73
CA PRO A 88 5.26 -4.16 1.17
C PRO A 88 4.70 -5.45 1.76
N LEU A 89 4.35 -5.45 3.05
CA LEU A 89 3.73 -6.57 3.74
C LEU A 89 2.68 -6.13 4.76
N GLU A 90 1.45 -6.00 4.29
CA GLU A 90 0.32 -5.79 5.18
C GLU A 90 0.02 -7.11 5.92
N GLY A 91 0.08 -7.07 7.25
CA GLY A 91 -0.04 -8.24 8.12
C GLY A 91 1.25 -9.05 8.30
N THR A 92 2.31 -8.44 8.83
CA THR A 92 3.57 -9.11 9.20
C THR A 92 3.37 -10.27 10.18
N THR A 93 2.59 -10.08 11.25
CA THR A 93 2.18 -11.14 12.19
C THR A 93 1.41 -12.27 11.50
N ILE A 94 0.51 -11.92 10.58
CA ILE A 94 -0.27 -12.90 9.81
C ILE A 94 0.68 -13.77 8.99
N THR A 95 1.65 -13.16 8.32
CA THR A 95 2.65 -13.88 7.52
C THR A 95 3.54 -14.77 8.40
N ALA A 96 4.05 -14.22 9.51
CA ALA A 96 4.90 -14.95 10.45
C ALA A 96 4.21 -16.18 11.03
N THR A 97 2.89 -16.12 11.25
CA THR A 97 2.08 -17.21 11.81
C THR A 97 1.42 -18.11 10.76
N GLY A 98 1.51 -17.76 9.47
CA GLY A 98 0.86 -18.50 8.38
C GLY A 98 -0.66 -18.33 8.33
N GLY A 99 -1.17 -17.22 8.85
CA GLY A 99 -2.58 -16.87 8.79
C GLY A 99 -3.04 -16.41 7.40
N PRO A 100 -4.36 -16.34 7.17
CA PRO A 100 -4.92 -15.83 5.92
C PRO A 100 -4.90 -14.30 5.86
N ASN A 101 -4.96 -13.75 4.64
CA ASN A 101 -5.18 -12.33 4.31
C ASN A 101 -3.98 -11.38 4.43
N ALA A 102 -2.76 -11.88 4.60
CA ALA A 102 -1.57 -11.05 4.37
C ALA A 102 -1.43 -10.70 2.88
N LEU A 103 -1.04 -9.46 2.57
CA LEU A 103 -1.00 -8.93 1.20
C LEU A 103 0.19 -8.00 1.01
N SER A 104 0.61 -7.81 -0.25
CA SER A 104 1.49 -6.72 -0.65
C SER A 104 0.70 -5.72 -1.48
N VAL A 105 0.78 -4.43 -1.14
CA VAL A 105 -0.12 -3.41 -1.67
C VAL A 105 0.66 -2.17 -2.12
N ILE A 106 0.22 -1.58 -3.23
CA ILE A 106 0.69 -0.29 -3.70
C ILE A 106 -0.46 0.51 -4.29
N ALA A 107 -0.42 1.82 -4.09
CA ALA A 107 -1.24 2.82 -4.75
C ALA A 107 -0.34 3.91 -5.33
N MET A 108 -0.67 4.35 -6.55
CA MET A 108 0.08 5.36 -7.29
C MET A 108 -0.88 6.43 -7.80
N SER A 109 -0.47 7.69 -7.72
CA SER A 109 -1.24 8.80 -8.28
C SER A 109 -0.32 9.89 -8.80
N ASP A 110 -0.86 10.80 -9.63
CA ASP A 110 -0.16 12.04 -9.92
C ASP A 110 0.20 12.76 -8.60
N LYS A 111 1.30 13.50 -8.64
CA LYS A 111 1.83 14.21 -7.48
C LYS A 111 0.77 15.08 -6.79
N GLY A 112 0.63 14.94 -5.48
CA GLY A 112 -0.27 15.70 -4.62
C GLY A 112 -1.68 15.13 -4.46
N ASN A 113 -2.00 13.99 -5.10
CA ASN A 113 -3.35 13.40 -5.06
C ASN A 113 -3.53 12.30 -4.01
N LEU A 114 -2.47 11.93 -3.30
CA LEU A 114 -2.55 11.06 -2.13
C LEU A 114 -2.50 11.92 -0.87
N LEU A 115 -3.42 11.67 0.07
CA LEU A 115 -3.36 12.30 1.38
C LEU A 115 -2.07 11.87 2.07
N ASN A 116 -1.17 12.82 2.34
CA ASN A 116 -0.02 12.57 3.20
C ASN A 116 -0.54 12.39 4.64
N ALA A 117 -0.74 11.14 5.04
CA ALA A 117 -1.32 10.78 6.32
C ALA A 117 -0.19 10.58 7.36
N PRO A 118 -0.30 11.19 8.55
CA PRO A 118 0.64 10.91 9.63
C PRO A 118 0.44 9.48 10.15
N ASP A 119 1.47 8.91 10.77
CA ASP A 119 1.39 7.60 11.42
C ASP A 119 0.54 7.68 12.71
N THR A 120 -0.77 7.47 12.55
CA THR A 120 -1.75 7.54 13.62
C THR A 120 -2.99 6.72 13.30
N TYR A 121 -3.86 6.55 14.28
CA TYR A 121 -5.14 5.86 14.09
C TYR A 121 -6.10 6.70 13.24
N MET A 122 -6.93 6.00 12.45
CA MET A 122 -7.97 6.61 11.63
C MET A 122 -9.25 5.78 11.72
N ASP A 123 -10.34 6.43 12.13
CA ASP A 123 -11.68 5.84 12.06
C ASP A 123 -12.09 5.70 10.59
N LYS A 124 -12.37 4.46 10.17
CA LYS A 124 -12.72 4.12 8.79
C LYS A 124 -14.05 3.38 8.76
N ILE A 125 -14.91 3.79 7.83
CA ILE A 125 -16.08 3.01 7.39
C ILE A 125 -16.06 2.98 5.86
N ALA A 126 -16.26 1.80 5.27
CA ALA A 126 -16.21 1.59 3.84
C ALA A 126 -17.40 0.76 3.36
N VAL A 127 -17.91 1.08 2.18
CA VAL A 127 -19.01 0.35 1.51
C VAL A 127 -18.75 0.22 0.03
N GLY A 128 -19.29 -0.83 -0.58
CA GLY A 128 -19.26 -1.03 -2.02
C GLY A 128 -20.16 -0.03 -2.77
N PRO A 129 -20.09 -0.03 -4.13
CA PRO A 129 -20.76 0.96 -4.97
C PRO A 129 -22.27 1.08 -4.75
N SER A 130 -22.96 -0.03 -4.45
CA SER A 130 -24.42 -0.06 -4.22
C SER A 130 -24.87 0.77 -3.02
N ALA A 131 -23.99 1.05 -2.06
CA ALA A 131 -24.28 1.87 -0.89
C ALA A 131 -23.43 3.16 -0.85
N LYS A 132 -22.82 3.58 -1.97
CA LYS A 132 -22.08 4.84 -2.03
C LYS A 132 -22.98 6.01 -1.61
N GLY A 133 -22.47 6.85 -0.70
CA GLY A 133 -23.17 7.99 -0.13
C GLY A 133 -24.17 7.65 0.98
N ALA A 134 -24.29 6.39 1.39
CA ALA A 134 -25.26 5.97 2.43
C ALA A 134 -24.74 6.15 3.86
N ILE A 135 -23.41 6.11 4.05
CA ILE A 135 -22.77 6.05 5.36
C ILE A 135 -22.15 7.40 5.77
N ASP A 136 -22.03 7.60 7.07
CA ASP A 136 -21.42 8.79 7.69
C ASP A 136 -20.73 8.40 9.02
N LEU A 137 -19.49 8.83 9.21
CA LEU A 137 -18.71 8.55 10.43
C LEU A 137 -19.34 9.16 11.69
N ASN A 138 -20.14 10.22 11.55
CA ASN A 138 -20.82 10.85 12.69
C ASN A 138 -22.10 10.10 13.13
N LYS A 139 -22.52 9.09 12.37
CA LYS A 139 -23.69 8.26 12.70
C LYS A 139 -23.28 7.02 13.47
N SER A 140 -24.18 6.52 14.32
CA SER A 140 -23.96 5.25 14.99
C SER A 140 -23.88 4.07 14.00
N PRO A 141 -23.20 2.96 14.36
CA PRO A 141 -23.16 1.76 13.52
C PRO A 141 -24.56 1.28 13.10
N SER A 142 -25.53 1.30 14.01
CA SER A 142 -26.92 0.88 13.71
C SER A 142 -27.60 1.77 12.67
N GLN A 143 -27.36 3.08 12.69
CA GLN A 143 -27.90 4.01 11.69
C GLN A 143 -27.25 3.79 10.33
N ASN A 144 -25.94 3.58 10.28
CA ASN A 144 -25.24 3.26 9.03
C ASN A 144 -25.70 1.92 8.45
N LEU A 145 -25.90 0.89 9.27
CA LEU A 145 -26.41 -0.41 8.82
C LEU A 145 -27.81 -0.32 8.22
N ARG A 146 -28.72 0.46 8.82
CA ARG A 146 -30.06 0.71 8.24
C ARG A 146 -29.97 1.44 6.91
N ALA A 147 -29.16 2.49 6.81
CA ALA A 147 -28.97 3.23 5.56
C ALA A 147 -28.37 2.35 4.44
N ILE A 148 -27.48 1.42 4.79
CA ILE A 148 -26.95 0.43 3.84
C ILE A 148 -28.05 -0.53 3.39
N ALA A 149 -28.87 -1.04 4.32
CA ALA A 149 -29.98 -1.93 4.00
C ALA A 149 -31.00 -1.26 3.06
N ASP A 150 -31.45 -0.05 3.40
CA ASP A 150 -32.40 0.72 2.57
C ASP A 150 -31.89 0.95 1.13
N ARG A 151 -30.57 1.07 0.96
CA ARG A 151 -29.95 1.25 -0.37
C ARG A 151 -29.80 -0.04 -1.16
N LYS A 152 -29.67 -1.18 -0.48
CA LYS A 152 -29.53 -2.50 -1.11
C LYS A 152 -30.88 -3.13 -1.45
N GLY A 153 -31.98 -2.66 -0.85
CA GLY A 153 -33.30 -3.30 -0.92
C GLY A 153 -33.36 -4.55 -0.05
#